data_AF-A0A235B171-F1
#
_entry.id   AF-A0A235B171-F1
#
_cell.length_a   1.000
_cell.length_b   1.000
_cell.length_c   1.000
_cell.angle_alpha   90.00
_cell.angle_beta   90.00
_cell.angle_gamma   90.00
#
_symmetry.space_group_name_H-M   'P 1'
#
loop_
_entity.id
_entity.type
_entity.pdbx_description
1 polymer ?
#
loop_
_entity_poly.entity_id
_entity_poly.type
_entity_poly.pdbx_seq_one_letter_code
_entity_poly.pdbx_strand_id
1 'polypeptide(L)'
;IERIFNMKIDGYSSKAIADFLNSIGCVTPSKHKENSGDNHTTGFIVKDSKWDAKMVNRIITNKVYIGVLEQGKTRKLNYKSKREVEVNEEDWIVINDSHKPIISKSIYALANKMMLRDVKQSADIPHILS
;
A
#
# COMPACT_ATOMS: atom_id res chain seq x y z
N ILE A 1 -3.84 -2.73 -10.45
CA ILE A 1 -2.71 -1.99 -9.84
C ILE A 1 -2.31 -0.80 -10.71
N GLU A 2 -1.94 -1.00 -11.98
CA GLU A 2 -1.58 0.09 -12.91
C GLU A 2 -2.57 1.26 -12.89
N ARG A 3 -3.88 0.97 -12.92
CA ARG A 3 -4.93 1.99 -12.84
C ARG A 3 -4.83 2.89 -11.60
N ILE A 4 -4.47 2.34 -10.43
CA ILE A 4 -4.32 3.12 -9.19
C ILE A 4 -3.16 4.12 -9.33
N PHE A 5 -2.05 3.68 -9.92
CA PHE A 5 -0.89 4.54 -10.17
C PHE A 5 -1.20 5.64 -11.18
N ASN A 6 -1.87 5.30 -12.28
CA ASN A 6 -2.27 6.29 -13.30
C ASN A 6 -3.22 7.34 -12.72
N MET A 7 -4.29 6.91 -12.02
CA MET A 7 -5.19 7.86 -11.35
C MET A 7 -4.45 8.74 -10.34
N LYS A 8 -3.43 8.20 -9.66
CA LYS A 8 -2.65 9.02 -8.74
C LYS A 8 -1.83 10.09 -9.47
N ILE A 9 -1.24 9.74 -10.61
CA ILE A 9 -0.47 10.65 -11.47
C ILE A 9 -1.39 11.72 -12.07
N ASP A 10 -2.63 11.36 -12.41
CA ASP A 10 -3.66 12.27 -12.92
C ASP A 10 -4.16 13.27 -11.86
N GLY A 11 -3.71 13.15 -10.60
CA GLY A 11 -3.99 14.09 -9.52
C GLY A 11 -5.16 13.72 -8.62
N TYR A 12 -5.70 12.50 -8.73
CA TYR A 12 -6.75 12.05 -7.83
C TYR A 12 -6.21 11.82 -6.41
N SER A 13 -6.97 12.27 -5.41
CA SER A 13 -6.65 11.97 -4.00
C SER A 13 -6.82 10.48 -3.72
N SER A 14 -6.08 9.96 -2.73
CA SER A 14 -6.17 8.53 -2.39
C SER A 14 -7.57 8.11 -1.95
N LYS A 15 -8.34 9.05 -1.37
CA LYS A 15 -9.76 8.84 -1.07
C LYS A 15 -10.63 8.79 -2.33
N ALA A 16 -10.44 9.70 -3.28
CA ALA A 16 -11.18 9.68 -4.54
C ALA A 16 -10.92 8.38 -5.32
N ILE A 17 -9.68 7.88 -5.31
CA ILE A 17 -9.33 6.59 -5.91
C ILE A 17 -10.07 5.44 -5.20
N ALA A 18 -10.10 5.43 -3.87
CA ALA A 18 -10.81 4.42 -3.10
C ALA A 18 -12.32 4.44 -3.37
N ASP A 19 -12.94 5.62 -3.37
CA ASP A 19 -14.37 5.80 -3.67
C ASP A 19 -14.69 5.33 -5.10
N PHE A 20 -13.82 5.64 -6.06
CA PHE A 20 -13.93 5.14 -7.43
C PHE A 20 -13.86 3.60 -7.50
N LEU A 21 -12.89 2.97 -6.84
CA LEU A 21 -12.76 1.51 -6.80
C LEU A 21 -14.00 0.84 -6.17
N ASN A 22 -14.56 1.45 -5.13
CA ASN A 22 -15.80 0.99 -4.53
C ASN A 22 -17.00 1.14 -5.49
N SER A 23 -17.08 2.24 -6.24
CA SER A 23 -18.18 2.50 -7.18
C SER A 23 -18.27 1.49 -8.32
N ILE A 24 -17.12 0.99 -8.79
CA ILE A 24 -17.04 -0.05 -9.83
C ILE A 24 -17.16 -1.47 -9.27
N GLY A 25 -17.40 -1.63 -7.97
CA GLY A 25 -17.51 -2.94 -7.33
C GLY A 25 -16.19 -3.71 -7.27
N CYS A 26 -15.03 -3.03 -7.28
CA CYS A 26 -13.74 -3.70 -7.23
C CYS A 26 -13.52 -4.34 -5.86
N VAL A 27 -13.30 -5.65 -5.83
CA VAL A 27 -13.00 -6.37 -4.59
C VAL A 27 -11.70 -5.88 -3.96
N THR A 28 -11.68 -5.78 -2.64
CA THR A 28 -10.46 -5.46 -1.90
C THR A 28 -9.48 -6.64 -1.89
N PRO A 29 -8.17 -6.39 -1.69
CA PRO A 29 -7.17 -7.46 -1.62
C PRO A 29 -7.47 -8.52 -0.56
N SER A 30 -8.01 -8.12 0.61
CA SER A 30 -8.41 -9.06 1.67
C SER A 30 -9.55 -9.96 1.19
N LYS A 31 -10.58 -9.38 0.57
CA LYS A 31 -11.72 -10.14 0.04
C LYS A 31 -11.31 -11.06 -1.11
N HIS A 32 -10.38 -10.60 -1.95
CA HIS A 32 -9.80 -11.45 -2.99
C HIS A 32 -9.11 -12.68 -2.38
N LYS A 33 -8.31 -12.49 -1.32
CA LYS A 33 -7.63 -13.59 -0.63
C LYS A 33 -8.61 -14.59 0.01
N GLU A 34 -9.71 -14.11 0.62
CA GLU A 34 -10.78 -14.98 1.12
C GLU A 34 -11.43 -15.80 0.00
N ASN A 35 -11.71 -15.16 -1.14
CA ASN A 35 -12.35 -15.81 -2.29
C ASN A 35 -11.43 -16.82 -3.00
N SER A 36 -10.11 -16.65 -2.90
CA SER A 36 -9.12 -17.54 -3.55
C SER A 36 -8.95 -18.89 -2.85
N GLY A 37 -9.62 -19.15 -1.73
CA GLY A 37 -9.66 -20.47 -1.09
C GLY A 37 -8.45 -20.82 -0.22
N ASP A 38 -7.56 -19.87 0.06
CA ASP A 38 -6.57 -20.02 1.12
C ASP A 38 -7.30 -20.11 2.48
N ASN A 39 -6.79 -20.94 3.41
CA ASN A 39 -7.25 -21.02 4.81
C ASN A 39 -6.99 -19.68 5.55
N HIS A 40 -7.67 -18.61 5.14
CA HIS A 40 -7.57 -17.29 5.71
C HIS A 40 -8.61 -17.16 6.83
N THR A 41 -8.24 -17.62 8.01
CA THR A 41 -9.04 -17.42 9.22
C THR A 41 -8.56 -16.16 9.94
N THR A 42 -9.25 -15.05 9.73
CA THR A 42 -9.14 -13.89 10.63
C THR A 42 -10.20 -14.03 11.73
N GLY A 43 -9.81 -13.87 12.99
CA GLY A 43 -10.76 -13.87 14.12
C GLY A 43 -11.78 -12.71 14.07
N PHE A 44 -11.60 -11.78 13.13
CA PHE A 44 -12.51 -10.69 12.83
C PHE A 44 -13.08 -10.90 11.42
N ILE A 45 -14.40 -11.06 11.32
CA ILE A 45 -15.12 -11.14 10.04
C ILE A 45 -15.44 -9.70 9.61
N VAL A 46 -14.69 -9.16 8.66
CA VAL A 46 -14.99 -7.86 8.06
C VAL A 46 -16.05 -8.06 6.98
N LYS A 47 -17.33 -7.98 7.36
CA LYS A 47 -18.48 -8.25 6.48
C LYS A 47 -18.50 -7.36 5.22
N ASP A 48 -17.97 -6.14 5.29
CA ASP A 48 -17.92 -5.18 4.18
C ASP A 48 -16.53 -4.56 4.03
N SER A 49 -15.59 -5.31 3.45
CA SER A 49 -14.24 -4.82 3.16
C SER A 49 -14.26 -3.88 1.94
N LYS A 50 -14.52 -2.59 2.17
CA LYS A 50 -14.42 -1.52 1.16
C LYS A 50 -13.00 -0.98 1.03
N TRP A 51 -12.67 -0.43 -0.13
CA TRP A 51 -11.44 0.32 -0.34
C TRP A 51 -11.43 1.58 0.52
N ASP A 52 -10.32 1.83 1.19
CA ASP A 52 -10.04 3.09 1.89
C ASP A 52 -8.76 3.75 1.35
N ALA A 53 -8.53 5.00 1.76
CA ALA A 53 -7.35 5.75 1.34
C ALA A 53 -6.03 5.10 1.84
N LYS A 54 -6.06 4.43 3.00
CA LYS A 54 -4.89 3.79 3.61
C LYS A 54 -4.41 2.59 2.79
N MET A 55 -5.35 1.80 2.28
CA MET A 55 -5.10 0.67 1.38
C MET A 55 -4.52 1.15 0.05
N VAL A 56 -5.08 2.22 -0.51
CA VAL A 56 -4.54 2.84 -1.73
C VAL A 56 -3.11 3.34 -1.51
N ASN A 57 -2.85 4.03 -0.40
CA ASN A 57 -1.50 4.49 -0.06
C ASN A 57 -0.52 3.33 0.10
N ARG A 58 -0.93 2.25 0.77
CA ARG A 58 -0.12 1.02 0.91
C ARG A 58 0.23 0.39 -0.44
N ILE A 59 -0.64 0.50 -1.44
CA ILE A 59 -0.33 0.03 -2.80
C ILE A 59 0.70 0.96 -3.45
N ILE A 60 0.51 2.28 -3.36
CA ILE A 60 1.39 3.26 -4.00
C ILE A 60 2.83 3.18 -3.45
N THR A 61 2.99 2.91 -2.15
CA THR A 61 4.31 2.83 -1.50
C THR A 61 4.99 1.46 -1.62
N ASN A 62 4.32 0.46 -2.18
CA ASN A 62 4.85 -0.90 -2.20
C ASN A 62 5.82 -1.09 -3.39
N LYS A 63 7.10 -1.27 -3.10
CA LYS A 63 8.16 -1.48 -4.10
C LYS A 63 8.07 -2.83 -4.83
N VAL A 64 7.25 -3.77 -4.35
CA VAL A 64 6.99 -5.02 -5.09
C VAL A 64 6.50 -4.74 -6.50
N TYR A 65 5.71 -3.69 -6.71
CA TYR A 65 5.16 -3.39 -8.05
C TYR A 65 6.21 -2.91 -9.07
N ILE A 66 7.40 -2.53 -8.62
CA ILE A 66 8.56 -2.20 -9.46
C ILE A 66 9.61 -3.34 -9.52
N GLY A 67 9.24 -4.56 -9.10
CA GLY A 67 10.12 -5.73 -9.16
C GLY A 67 11.10 -5.83 -7.99
N VAL A 68 10.96 -5.01 -6.95
CA VAL A 68 11.86 -5.05 -5.76
C VAL A 68 11.25 -5.93 -4.68
N LEU A 69 12.03 -6.89 -4.20
CA LEU A 69 11.66 -7.77 -3.10
C LEU A 69 12.36 -7.31 -1.81
N GLU A 70 11.58 -6.95 -0.79
CA GLU A 70 12.09 -6.58 0.54
C GLU A 70 11.71 -7.65 1.57
N GLN A 71 12.69 -8.26 2.22
CA GLN A 71 12.52 -9.32 3.23
C GLN A 71 13.31 -9.01 4.51
N GLY A 72 12.96 -9.70 5.60
CA GLY A 72 13.67 -9.56 6.87
C GLY A 72 13.25 -8.35 7.72
N LYS A 73 12.05 -7.79 7.49
CA LYS A 73 11.56 -6.61 8.22
C LYS A 73 11.36 -6.83 9.71
N THR A 74 11.13 -8.08 10.12
CA THR A 74 11.02 -8.47 11.52
C THR A 74 11.92 -9.67 11.84
N ARG A 75 12.44 -9.71 13.06
CA ARG A 75 13.26 -10.80 13.57
C ARG A 75 12.79 -11.21 14.96
N LYS A 76 12.87 -12.51 15.28
CA LYS A 76 12.66 -12.99 16.66
C LYS A 76 13.85 -12.60 17.54
N LEU A 77 13.57 -12.04 18.71
CA LEU A 77 14.60 -11.64 19.67
C LEU A 77 15.41 -12.85 20.20
N ASN A 78 14.74 -13.99 20.37
CA ASN A 78 15.34 -15.25 20.82
C ASN A 78 14.49 -16.42 20.30
N TYR A 79 15.10 -17.56 20.00
CA TYR A 79 14.40 -18.79 19.54
C TYR A 79 13.31 -19.27 20.52
N LYS A 80 13.47 -19.02 21.83
CA LYS A 80 12.48 -19.38 22.87
C LYS A 80 11.36 -18.36 23.06
N SER A 81 11.49 -17.17 22.48
CA SER A 81 10.52 -16.09 22.67
C SER A 81 9.65 -15.94 21.42
N LYS A 82 8.35 -15.71 21.63
CA LYS A 82 7.43 -15.30 20.56
C LYS A 82 7.50 -13.81 20.25
N ARG A 83 8.34 -13.05 20.96
CA ARG A 83 8.50 -11.60 20.74
C ARG A 83 9.30 -11.36 19.46
N GLU A 84 8.71 -10.59 18.56
CA GLU A 84 9.34 -10.11 17.34
C GLU A 84 9.72 -8.64 17.50
N VAL A 85 10.86 -8.27 16.94
CA VAL A 85 11.36 -6.89 16.89
C VAL A 85 11.49 -6.46 15.42
N GLU A 86 11.24 -5.19 15.18
CA GLU A 86 11.47 -4.57 13.87
C GLU A 86 12.97 -4.45 13.63
N VAL A 87 13.38 -4.77 12.41
CA VAL A 87 14.78 -4.70 11.96
C VAL A 87 14.98 -3.35 11.27
N ASN A 88 16.12 -2.71 11.46
CA ASN A 88 16.45 -1.45 10.78
C ASN A 88 16.40 -1.65 9.25
N GLU A 89 15.94 -0.65 8.51
CA GLU A 89 15.77 -0.75 7.04
C GLU A 89 17.08 -1.09 6.31
N GLU A 90 18.22 -0.67 6.86
CA GLU A 90 19.57 -0.94 6.37
C GLU A 90 19.99 -2.42 6.49
N ASP A 91 19.39 -3.15 7.42
CA ASP A 91 19.59 -4.59 7.61
C ASP A 91 18.57 -5.44 6.81
N TRP A 92 17.66 -4.79 6.07
CA TRP A 92 16.68 -5.52 5.24
C TRP A 92 17.35 -6.14 4.01
N ILE A 93 16.90 -7.33 3.67
CA ILE A 93 17.33 -8.00 2.44
C ILE A 93 16.51 -7.39 1.30
N VAL A 94 17.15 -6.55 0.49
CA VAL A 94 16.55 -5.91 -0.68
C VAL A 94 17.14 -6.49 -1.96
N ILE A 95 16.30 -7.22 -2.71
CA ILE A 95 16.68 -7.78 -4.01
C ILE A 95 15.97 -6.97 -5.09
N ASN A 96 16.77 -6.28 -5.91
CA ASN A 96 16.27 -5.54 -7.08
C ASN A 96 15.96 -6.50 -8.24
N ASP A 97 14.94 -6.16 -9.02
CA ASP A 97 14.56 -6.86 -10.26
C ASP A 97 14.30 -8.38 -10.07
N SER A 98 13.75 -8.76 -8.90
CA SER A 98 13.45 -10.14 -8.50
C SER A 98 12.35 -10.80 -9.35
N HIS A 99 11.45 -10.00 -9.92
CA HIS A 99 10.36 -10.46 -10.78
C HIS A 99 9.98 -9.37 -11.78
N LYS A 100 9.18 -9.75 -12.79
CA LYS A 100 8.70 -8.80 -13.80
C LYS A 100 7.88 -7.68 -13.14
N PRO A 101 8.30 -6.41 -13.26
CA PRO A 101 7.57 -5.29 -12.66
C PRO A 101 6.20 -5.10 -13.32
N ILE A 102 5.21 -4.67 -12.53
CA ILE A 102 3.87 -4.31 -13.03
C ILE A 102 3.89 -2.87 -13.56
N ILE A 103 4.67 -1.99 -12.94
CA ILE A 103 4.83 -0.58 -13.34
C ILE A 103 6.30 -0.20 -13.45
N SER A 104 6.61 0.83 -14.22
CA SER A 104 7.98 1.35 -14.30
C SER A 104 8.41 2.07 -13.02
N LYS A 105 9.73 2.09 -12.75
CA LYS A 105 10.32 2.85 -11.64
C LYS A 105 9.96 4.35 -11.71
N SER A 106 9.78 4.90 -12.91
CA SER A 106 9.38 6.30 -13.12
C SER A 106 7.93 6.57 -12.73
N ILE A 107 6.98 5.71 -13.11
CA ILE A 107 5.57 5.81 -12.72
C ILE A 107 5.44 5.72 -11.19
N TYR A 108 6.15 4.77 -10.59
CA TYR A 108 6.19 4.60 -9.14
C TYR A 108 6.69 5.87 -8.43
N ALA A 109 7.82 6.43 -8.88
CA ALA A 109 8.40 7.63 -8.29
C ALA A 109 7.47 8.84 -8.44
N LEU A 110 6.83 8.99 -9.60
CA LEU A 110 5.89 10.09 -9.85
C LEU A 110 4.65 9.99 -8.97
N ALA A 111 4.04 8.81 -8.87
CA ALA A 111 2.86 8.60 -8.01
C ALA A 111 3.17 8.86 -6.53
N ASN A 112 4.34 8.42 -6.03
CA ASN A 112 4.77 8.71 -4.66
C ASN A 112 5.03 10.20 -4.45
N LYS A 113 5.61 10.91 -5.43
CA LYS A 113 5.77 12.36 -5.38
C LYS A 113 4.42 13.09 -5.29
N MET A 114 3.43 12.67 -6.08
CA MET A 114 2.07 13.22 -6.00
C MET A 114 1.42 12.93 -4.64
N MET A 115 1.62 11.73 -4.09
CA MET A 115 1.12 11.39 -2.77
C MET A 115 1.71 12.28 -1.66
N LEU A 116 3.03 12.56 -1.71
CA LEU A 116 3.67 13.46 -0.75
C LEU A 116 3.16 14.91 -0.85
N ARG A 117 2.79 15.36 -2.05
CA ARG A 117 2.19 16.69 -2.26
C ARG A 117 0.85 16.82 -1.53
N ASP A 118 -0.01 15.82 -1.65
CA ASP A 118 -1.32 15.83 -1.01
C ASP A 118 -1.21 15.93 0.52
N VAL A 119 -0.24 15.22 1.11
CA VAL A 119 0.03 15.26 2.55
C VAL A 119 0.43 16.66 2.98
N LYS A 120 1.32 17.33 2.24
CA LYS A 120 1.75 18.70 2.53
C LYS A 120 0.60 19.70 2.44
N GLN A 121 -0.28 19.58 1.45
CA GLN A 121 -1.43 20.46 1.30
C GLN A 121 -2.45 20.31 2.43
N SER A 122 -2.59 19.11 3.03
CA SER A 122 -3.48 18.89 4.18
C SER A 122 -2.96 19.46 5.51
N ALA A 123 -1.65 19.67 5.64
CA ALA A 123 -1.03 20.22 6.85
C ALA A 123 -1.12 21.75 6.93
N ASP A 124 -1.37 22.40 5.79
CA ASP A 124 -1.33 23.86 5.63
C ASP A 124 -2.75 24.43 5.55
N ILE A 125 -3.61 24.12 6.54
CA ILE A 125 -4.92 24.77 6.66
C ILE A 125 -4.66 26.24 6.98
N PRO A 126 -4.93 27.19 6.06
CA PRO A 126 -4.70 28.58 6.34
C PRO A 126 -5.75 29.04 7.37
N HIS A 127 -5.25 29.61 8.47
CA HIS A 127 -6.01 30.07 9.65
C HIS A 127 -6.89 31.32 9.37
N ILE A 128 -7.52 31.42 8.20
CA ILE A 128 -8.26 32.63 7.77
C ILE A 128 -9.79 32.48 7.83
N LEU A 129 -10.31 31.42 8.45
CA LEU A 129 -11.76 31.24 8.67
C LEU A 129 -12.08 30.81 10.12
N SER A 130 -11.44 31.44 11.11
CA SER A 130 -11.92 31.45 12.49
C SER A 130 -12.28 32.86 12.93
#